data_AF-A0A955MMY7-F1
#
_entry.id   AF-A0A955MMY7-F1
#
_cell.length_a   1.000
_cell.length_b   1.000
_cell.length_c   1.000
_cell.angle_alpha   90.00
_cell.angle_beta   90.00
_cell.angle_gamma   90.00
#
_symmetry.space_group_name_H-M   'P 1'
#
loop_
_entity.id
_entity.type
_entity.pdbx_description
1 polymer ?
#
loop_
_entity_poly.entity_id
_entity_poly.type
_entity_poly.pdbx_seq_one_letter_code
_entity_poly.pdbx_strand_id
1 'polypeptide(L)'
;DQVFAPKLFPGQTDFMKIPTILPDSGDVAHHPFQGEVSHLLDCIVEGRRPMPDLEDAARTMALCMAADRSAEEGKAVSLDEFK
;
A
#
# COMPACT_ATOMS: atom_id res chain seq x y z
N ASP A 1 11.77 15.55 7.61
CA ASP A 1 12.29 15.18 8.95
C ASP A 1 11.96 16.15 10.07
N GLN A 2 11.47 17.35 9.75
CA GLN A 2 11.17 18.38 10.72
C GLN A 2 9.69 18.78 10.71
N VAL A 3 9.17 19.22 11.85
CA VAL A 3 7.83 19.78 11.99
C VAL A 3 7.89 21.16 12.64
N PHE A 4 7.12 22.10 12.10
CA PHE A 4 6.87 23.40 12.70
C PHE A 4 5.37 23.62 12.82
N ALA A 5 4.85 23.51 14.04
CA ALA A 5 3.43 23.62 14.34
C ALA A 5 3.21 24.32 15.70
N PRO A 6 3.51 25.62 15.83
CA PRO A 6 3.43 26.36 17.11
C PRO A 6 2.02 26.42 17.70
N LYS A 7 0.97 26.21 16.90
CA LYS A 7 -0.40 26.04 17.39
C LYS A 7 -0.60 24.75 18.18
N LEU A 8 0.07 23.68 17.76
CA LEU A 8 0.02 22.36 18.41
C LEU A 8 1.09 22.23 19.51
N PHE A 9 2.19 23.00 19.39
CA PHE A 9 3.33 22.97 20.31
C PHE A 9 3.65 24.38 20.85
N PRO A 10 2.92 24.86 21.89
CA PRO A 10 3.21 26.14 22.52
C PRO A 10 4.65 26.21 23.03
N GLY A 11 5.37 27.28 22.69
CA GLY A 11 6.79 27.46 23.03
C GLY A 11 7.78 26.96 21.98
N GLN A 12 7.31 26.40 20.85
CA GLN A 12 8.18 26.08 19.72
C GLN A 12 8.77 27.35 19.09
N THR A 13 10.09 27.49 19.14
CA THR A 13 10.83 28.63 18.55
C THR A 13 11.58 28.27 17.26
N ASP A 14 11.67 26.98 16.90
CA ASP A 14 12.35 26.48 15.70
C ASP A 14 11.75 25.13 15.26
N PHE A 15 12.13 24.65 14.07
CA PHE A 15 11.80 23.32 13.57
C PHE A 15 12.31 22.22 14.53
N MET A 16 11.42 21.33 14.96
CA MET A 16 11.81 20.15 15.73
C MET A 16 12.02 18.96 14.80
N LYS A 17 13.05 18.14 15.06
CA LYS A 17 13.25 16.88 14.33
C LYS A 17 12.32 15.79 14.88
N ILE A 18 11.69 15.03 13.99
CA ILE A 18 10.89 13.85 14.36
C ILE A 18 11.85 12.67 14.48
N PRO A 19 12.03 12.06 15.67
CA PRO A 19 13.01 10.99 15.89
C PRO A 19 12.46 9.63 15.44
N THR A 20 12.08 9.53 14.18
CA THR A 20 11.53 8.30 13.59
C THR A 20 12.10 8.06 12.20
N ILE A 21 11.97 6.81 11.75
CA ILE A 21 12.13 6.43 10.35
C ILE A 21 11.00 7.11 9.58
N LEU A 22 11.35 7.94 8.61
CA LEU A 22 10.39 8.71 7.83
C LEU A 22 10.06 7.98 6.51
N PRO A 23 8.92 8.28 5.88
CA PRO A 23 8.56 7.66 4.61
C PRO A 23 9.54 7.91 3.46
N ASP A 24 10.37 8.96 3.55
CA ASP A 24 11.44 9.28 2.60
C ASP A 24 12.76 8.56 2.89
N SER A 25 12.85 7.83 4.01
CA SER A 25 13.99 6.95 4.28
C SER A 25 13.81 5.66 3.47
N GLY A 26 14.83 5.28 2.70
CA GLY A 26 14.84 4.00 1.97
C GLY A 26 14.95 2.76 2.89
N ASP A 27 14.60 2.89 4.18
CA ASP A 27 14.66 1.81 5.15
C ASP A 27 13.47 0.88 4.94
N VAL A 28 13.78 -0.26 4.33
CA VAL A 28 12.80 -1.30 4.03
C VAL A 28 12.80 -2.45 5.03
N ALA A 29 13.52 -2.34 6.15
CA ALA A 29 13.69 -3.46 7.09
C ALA A 29 12.37 -3.97 7.69
N HIS A 30 11.35 -3.12 7.73
CA HIS A 30 10.02 -3.45 8.24
C HIS A 30 9.06 -3.97 7.15
N HIS A 31 9.46 -3.96 5.86
CA HIS A 31 8.63 -4.47 4.79
C HIS A 31 8.57 -6.00 4.82
N PRO A 32 7.43 -6.61 4.47
CA PRO A 32 7.24 -8.06 4.54
C PRO A 32 7.91 -8.84 3.39
N PHE A 33 8.87 -8.26 2.66
CA PHE A 33 9.45 -8.85 1.45
C PHE A 33 10.00 -10.27 1.66
N GLN A 34 10.72 -10.50 2.75
CA GLN A 34 11.26 -11.83 3.04
C GLN A 34 10.13 -12.85 3.27
N GLY A 35 9.06 -12.44 3.96
CA GLY A 35 7.90 -13.29 4.23
C GLY A 35 7.13 -13.62 2.95
N GLU A 36 6.93 -12.63 2.08
CA GLU A 36 6.26 -12.81 0.78
C GLU A 36 7.04 -13.77 -0.13
N VAL A 37 8.36 -13.59 -0.26
CA VAL A 37 9.21 -14.49 -1.06
C VAL A 37 9.21 -15.90 -0.48
N SER A 38 9.34 -16.03 0.85
CA SER A 38 9.32 -17.34 1.50
C SER A 38 7.98 -18.06 1.27
N HIS A 39 6.86 -17.34 1.40
CA HIS A 39 5.53 -17.89 1.13
C HIS A 39 5.41 -18.42 -0.30
N LEU A 40 5.88 -17.66 -1.29
CA LEU A 40 5.86 -18.10 -2.69
C LEU A 40 6.69 -19.37 -2.90
N LEU A 41 7.89 -19.46 -2.30
CA LEU A 41 8.73 -20.65 -2.39
C LEU A 41 8.07 -21.87 -1.74
N ASP A 42 7.46 -21.70 -0.57
CA ASP A 42 6.71 -22.77 0.10
C ASP A 42 5.57 -23.28 -0.80
N CYS A 43 4.85 -22.37 -1.47
CA CYS A 43 3.79 -22.76 -2.42
C CYS A 43 4.30 -23.65 -3.54
N ILE A 44 5.47 -23.30 -4.10
CA ILE A 44 6.10 -24.02 -5.21
C ILE A 44 6.51 -25.42 -4.74
N VAL A 45 7.14 -25.53 -3.57
CA VAL A 45 7.63 -26.81 -3.01
C VAL A 45 6.46 -27.73 -2.66
N GLU A 46 5.39 -27.18 -2.07
CA GLU A 46 4.22 -27.95 -1.62
C GLU A 46 3.19 -28.18 -2.73
N GLY A 47 3.34 -27.55 -3.89
CA GLY A 47 2.39 -27.66 -5.00
C GLY A 47 1.02 -27.03 -4.69
N ARG A 48 0.97 -25.96 -3.92
CA ARG A 48 -0.26 -25.22 -3.56
C ARG A 48 -0.34 -23.87 -4.26
N ARG A 49 -1.55 -23.35 -4.39
CA ARG A 49 -1.82 -22.01 -4.95
C ARG A 49 -1.32 -20.91 -3.97
N PRO A 50 -0.52 -19.93 -4.42
CA PRO A 50 -0.12 -18.79 -3.59
C PRO A 50 -1.26 -17.80 -3.38
N MET A 51 -1.14 -16.96 -2.35
CA MET A 51 -2.02 -15.79 -2.15
C MET A 51 -1.16 -14.55 -1.85
N PRO A 52 -1.25 -13.47 -2.65
CA PRO A 52 -2.08 -13.34 -3.85
C PRO A 52 -1.50 -14.11 -5.04
N ASP A 53 -2.35 -14.43 -6.01
CA ASP A 53 -1.93 -14.94 -7.32
C ASP A 53 -2.38 -14.06 -8.49
N LEU A 54 -2.28 -14.58 -9.72
CA LEU A 54 -2.65 -13.83 -10.93
C LEU A 54 -4.13 -13.46 -10.99
N GLU A 55 -5.04 -14.31 -10.48
CA GLU A 55 -6.47 -13.98 -10.47
C GLU A 55 -6.76 -12.88 -9.44
N ASP A 56 -6.09 -12.91 -8.28
CA ASP A 56 -6.16 -11.83 -7.29
C ASP A 56 -5.63 -10.51 -7.84
N ALA A 57 -4.52 -10.56 -8.59
CA ALA A 57 -3.95 -9.39 -9.25
C ALA A 57 -4.90 -8.82 -10.32
N ALA A 58 -5.46 -9.66 -11.18
CA ALA A 58 -6.43 -9.24 -12.20
C ALA A 58 -7.67 -8.61 -11.56
N ARG A 59 -8.19 -9.22 -10.48
CA ARG A 59 -9.32 -8.69 -9.73
C ARG A 59 -9.02 -7.34 -9.09
N THR A 60 -7.81 -7.17 -8.55
CA THR A 60 -7.36 -5.89 -7.99
C THR A 60 -7.34 -4.81 -9.06
N MET A 61 -6.81 -5.12 -10.24
CA MET A 61 -6.79 -4.18 -11.37
C MET A 61 -8.19 -3.82 -11.86
N ALA A 62 -9.08 -4.80 -12.02
CA ALA A 62 -10.48 -4.56 -12.37
C ALA A 62 -11.18 -3.63 -11.37
N LEU A 63 -10.89 -3.80 -10.07
CA LEU A 63 -11.41 -2.92 -9.03
C LEU A 63 -10.89 -1.49 -9.15
N CYS A 64 -9.58 -1.30 -9.39
CA CYS A 64 -9.00 0.03 -9.61
C CYS A 64 -9.66 0.74 -10.80
N MET A 65 -9.80 0.05 -11.94
CA MET A 65 -10.42 0.62 -13.14
C MET A 65 -11.90 0.98 -12.93
N ALA A 66 -12.65 0.14 -12.21
CA ALA A 66 -14.04 0.41 -11.89
C ALA A 66 -14.17 1.60 -10.92
N ALA A 67 -13.25 1.74 -9.96
CA ALA A 67 -13.23 2.86 -9.03
C ALA A 67 -12.97 4.19 -9.75
N ASP A 68 -11.98 4.21 -10.66
CA ASP A 68 -11.68 5.40 -11.48
C ASP A 68 -12.91 5.80 -12.32
N ARG A 69 -13.52 4.83 -13.02
CA ARG A 69 -14.73 5.08 -13.82
C ARG A 69 -15.93 5.54 -12.97
N SER A 70 -16.07 4.99 -11.77
CA SER A 70 -17.12 5.39 -10.83
C SER A 70 -16.95 6.84 -10.37
N ALA A 71 -15.70 7.27 -10.13
CA ALA A 71 -15.38 8.65 -9.79
C ALA A 71 -15.68 9.62 -10.95
N GLU A 72 -15.40 9.21 -12.19
CA GLU A 72 -15.71 10.00 -13.40
C GLU A 72 -17.21 10.12 -13.67
N GLU A 73 -17.96 9.02 -13.55
CA GLU A 73 -19.39 8.98 -13.88
C GLU A 73 -20.31 9.41 -12.73
N GLY A 74 -19.79 9.51 -11.50
CA GLY A 74 -20.55 9.86 -10.30
C GLY A 74 -21.60 8.81 -9.89
N LYS A 75 -21.41 7.56 -10.28
CA LYS A 75 -22.31 6.43 -9.97
C LYS A 75 -21.54 5.12 -9.81
N ALA A 76 -22.18 4.12 -9.22
CA ALA A 76 -21.60 2.78 -9.09
C ALA A 76 -21.41 2.10 -10.46
N VAL A 77 -20.31 1.37 -10.61
CA VAL A 77 -19.93 0.60 -11.80
C VAL A 77 -19.79 -0.88 -11.43
N SER A 78 -20.24 -1.79 -12.29
CA SER A 78 -20.13 -3.22 -12.02
C SER A 78 -18.74 -3.74 -12.38
N LEU A 79 -18.17 -4.61 -11.53
CA LEU A 79 -16.90 -5.27 -11.82
C LEU A 79 -17.00 -6.26 -13.00
N ASP A 80 -18.20 -6.72 -13.33
CA ASP A 80 -18.42 -7.60 -14.48
C ASP A 80 -18.05 -6.95 -15.82
N GLU A 81 -17.91 -5.61 -15.84
CA GLU A 81 -17.51 -4.84 -17.02
C GLU A 81 -16.01 -4.93 -17.33
N PHE A 82 -15.19 -5.50 -16.44
CA PHE A 82 -13.71 -5.53 -16.52
C PHE A 82 -13.12 -6.95 -16.52
N LYS A 83 -13.78 -7.90 -17.19
CA LYS A 83 -13.34 -9.31 -17.29
C LYS A 83 -12.21 -9.55 -18.27
#